data_AF-A0A350EVS0-F1
#
_entry.id   AF-A0A350EVS0-F1
#
_cell.length_a   1.000
_cell.length_b   1.000
_cell.length_c   1.000
_cell.angle_alpha   90.00
_cell.angle_beta   90.00
_cell.angle_gamma   90.00
#
_symmetry.space_group_name_H-M   'P 1'
#
loop_
_entity.id
_entity.type
_entity.pdbx_description
1 polymer ?
#
loop_
_entity_poly.entity_id
_entity_poly.type
_entity_poly.pdbx_seq_one_letter_code
_entity_poly.pdbx_strand_id
1 'polypeptide(L)' 'MRTIILTASLLAGLHMASAAGHHSAELIFPPETWHNHGSCIVEAPNGDLIVCWFHGSGERTADDVKIEGARLKKGA' A
#
# COMPACT_ATOMS: atom_id res chain seq x y z
N MET A 1 0.50 42.89 -29.15
CA MET A 1 1.34 41.71 -29.49
C MET A 1 2.34 41.35 -28.38
N ARG A 2 3.06 42.30 -27.77
CA ARG A 2 4.00 42.01 -26.66
C ARG A 2 3.31 41.56 -25.35
N THR A 3 2.08 42.02 -25.09
CA THR A 3 1.30 41.65 -23.89
C THR A 3 0.74 40.23 -23.92
N ILE A 4 0.55 39.64 -25.10
CA ILE A 4 0.01 38.27 -25.25
C ILE A 4 1.11 37.21 -24.99
N ILE A 5 2.38 37.58 -25.17
CA ILE A 5 3.52 36.67 -24.98
C ILE A 5 3.85 36.53 -23.48
N LEU A 6 3.72 37.60 -22.69
CA LEU A 6 4.01 37.55 -21.24
C LEU A 6 2.99 36.72 -20.43
N THR A 7 1.73 36.64 -20.86
CA THR A 7 0.71 35.84 -20.16
C THR A 7 0.90 34.34 -20.39
N ALA A 8 1.36 33.92 -21.57
CA ALA A 8 1.60 32.50 -21.88
C ALA A 8 2.76 31.90 -21.05
N SER A 9 3.78 32.69 -20.73
CA SER A 9 4.92 32.25 -19.92
C SER A 9 4.58 32.03 -18.45
N LEU A 10 3.60 32.79 -17.92
CA LEU A 10 3.17 32.68 -16.52
C LEU A 10 2.30 31.43 -16.28
N LEU A 11 1.60 30.94 -17.30
CA LEU A 11 0.78 29.71 -17.24
C LEU A 11 1.61 28.41 -17.33
N ALA A 12 2.79 28.45 -17.94
CA ALA A 12 3.66 27.27 -18.09
C ALA A 12 4.42 26.91 -16.79
N GLY A 13 4.59 27.85 -15.86
CA GLY A 13 5.33 27.64 -14.61
C GLY A 13 4.57 26.93 -13.49
N LEU A 14 3.25 26.78 -13.59
CA LEU A 14 2.40 26.21 -12.52
C LEU A 14 2.24 24.68 -12.57
N HIS A 15 2.74 23.99 -13.60
CA HIS A 15 2.45 22.57 -13.79
C HIS A 15 3.47 21.59 -13.18
N MET A 16 4.50 22.09 -12.50
CA MET A 16 5.48 21.22 -11.82
C MET A 16 5.07 20.94 -10.37
N ALA A 17 3.82 20.52 -10.16
CA ALA A 17 3.48 19.82 -8.93
C ALA A 17 4.14 18.43 -9.03
N SER A 18 5.22 18.23 -8.28
CA SER A 18 5.79 16.90 -8.10
C SER A 18 4.67 16.00 -7.59
N ALA A 19 4.28 15.02 -8.39
CA ALA A 19 3.46 13.90 -7.94
C ALA A 19 4.33 13.06 -7.00
N ALA A 20 4.55 13.56 -5.78
CA ALA A 20 5.08 12.77 -4.70
C ALA A 20 4.15 11.56 -4.57
N GLY A 21 4.70 10.36 -4.77
CA GLY A 21 3.92 9.12 -4.71
C GLY A 21 3.14 9.09 -3.39
N HIS A 22 1.84 8.87 -3.48
CA HIS A 22 1.01 8.73 -2.29
C HIS A 22 1.36 7.39 -1.63
N HIS A 23 2.03 7.43 -0.49
CA HIS A 23 2.34 6.26 0.32
C HIS A 23 1.61 6.38 1.65
N SER A 24 0.76 5.39 1.95
CA SER A 24 0.08 5.23 3.23
C SER A 24 0.36 3.82 3.74
N ALA A 25 0.48 3.69 5.06
CA ALA A 25 0.67 2.41 5.72
C ALA A 25 -0.04 2.42 7.06
N GLU A 26 -0.60 1.28 7.44
CA GLU A 26 -1.25 1.05 8.72
C GLU A 26 -0.93 -0.37 9.21
N LEU A 27 -1.17 -0.60 10.50
CA LEU A 27 -1.09 -1.93 11.07
C LEU A 27 -2.38 -2.69 10.76
N ILE A 28 -2.27 -3.84 10.11
CA ILE A 28 -3.42 -4.72 9.82
C ILE A 28 -3.94 -5.37 11.11
N PHE A 29 -3.03 -5.69 12.03
CA PHE A 29 -3.30 -6.19 13.38
C PHE A 29 -2.39 -5.48 14.40
N PRO A 30 -2.80 -5.39 15.69
CA PRO A 30 -1.94 -4.85 16.73
C PRO A 30 -0.61 -5.63 16.87
N PRO A 31 0.50 -4.98 17.27
CA PRO A 31 1.76 -5.67 17.49
C PRO A 31 1.67 -6.68 18.65
N GLU A 32 2.36 -7.80 18.51
CA GLU A 32 2.36 -8.89 19.49
C GLU A 32 3.68 -9.70 19.45
N THR A 33 3.75 -10.79 20.22
CA THR A 33 4.98 -11.58 20.41
C THR A 33 5.09 -12.83 19.53
N TRP A 34 4.04 -13.19 18.81
CA TRP A 34 4.05 -14.38 17.95
C TRP A 34 4.89 -14.19 16.68
N HIS A 35 5.41 -15.29 16.15
CA HIS A 35 6.22 -15.28 14.93
C HIS A 35 5.30 -15.11 13.72
N ASN A 36 5.62 -14.13 12.87
CA ASN A 36 4.96 -13.91 11.58
C ASN A 36 5.96 -14.12 10.44
N HIS A 37 5.60 -14.90 9.43
CA HIS A 37 6.50 -15.20 8.29
C HIS A 37 5.75 -15.39 6.97
N GLY A 38 6.46 -15.20 5.85
CA GLY A 38 5.98 -15.60 4.52
C GLY A 38 4.78 -14.79 4.05
N SER A 39 4.87 -13.47 4.14
CA SER A 39 3.78 -12.57 3.70
C SER A 39 3.52 -12.68 2.20
N CYS A 40 2.25 -12.79 1.84
CA CYS A 40 1.74 -12.78 0.49
C CYS A 40 0.69 -11.69 0.31
N ILE A 41 0.63 -11.12 -0.89
CA ILE A 41 -0.41 -10.17 -1.31
C ILE A 41 -0.87 -10.51 -2.72
N VAL A 42 -2.17 -10.44 -2.96
CA VAL A 42 -2.79 -10.59 -4.28
C VAL A 42 -3.86 -9.51 -4.50
N GLU A 43 -3.95 -9.03 -5.73
CA GLU A 43 -5.08 -8.23 -6.19
C GLU A 43 -6.15 -9.16 -6.77
N ALA A 44 -7.37 -9.09 -6.22
CA ALA A 44 -8.51 -9.86 -6.71
C ALA A 44 -9.14 -9.19 -7.96
N PRO A 45 -9.90 -9.91 -8.80
CA PRO A 45 -10.51 -9.34 -10.01
C PRO A 45 -11.43 -8.13 -9.79
N ASN A 46 -11.97 -7.97 -8.58
CA ASN A 46 -12.77 -6.80 -8.18
C ASN A 46 -11.93 -5.60 -7.71
N GLY A 47 -10.59 -5.72 -7.72
CA GLY A 47 -9.61 -4.71 -7.31
C GLY A 47 -9.37 -4.63 -5.80
N ASP A 48 -9.86 -5.60 -5.02
CA ASP A 48 -9.51 -5.69 -3.61
C ASP A 48 -8.10 -6.25 -3.44
N LEU A 49 -7.44 -5.86 -2.36
CA LEU A 49 -6.20 -6.50 -1.93
C LEU A 49 -6.50 -7.53 -0.86
N ILE A 50 -6.00 -8.74 -1.06
CA ILE A 50 -6.05 -9.83 -0.08
C ILE A 50 -4.61 -10.14 0.32
N VAL A 51 -4.37 -10.20 1.62
CA VAL A 51 -3.07 -10.54 2.19
C VAL A 51 -3.18 -11.77 3.08
N CYS A 52 -2.10 -12.53 3.18
CA CYS A 52 -1.99 -13.60 4.18
C CYS A 52 -0.53 -13.86 4.58
N TRP A 53 -0.35 -14.50 5.73
CA TRP A 53 0.96 -14.91 6.26
C TRP A 53 0.80 -16.06 7.25
N PHE A 54 1.91 -16.71 7.59
CA PHE A 54 1.98 -17.68 8.68
C PHE A 54 2.13 -16.97 10.02
N HIS A 55 1.36 -17.38 11.02
CA HIS A 55 1.36 -16.84 12.38
C HIS A 55 1.35 -17.99 13.41
N GLY A 56 2.32 -18.03 14.32
CA GLY A 56 2.41 -19.08 15.37
C GLY A 56 3.71 -19.03 16.17
N SER A 57 4.10 -20.14 16.82
CA SER A 57 5.31 -20.17 17.67
C SER A 57 6.64 -20.11 16.91
N GLY A 58 6.65 -20.38 15.60
CA GLY A 58 7.87 -20.39 14.80
C GLY A 58 7.70 -20.93 13.37
N GLU A 59 8.78 -21.46 12.81
CA GLU A 59 8.84 -22.05 11.46
C GLU A 59 9.25 -23.52 11.50
N ARG A 60 9.04 -24.23 10.37
CA ARG A 60 9.48 -25.61 10.07
C ARG A 60 8.92 -26.70 11.01
N THR A 61 9.26 -26.63 12.29
CA THR A 61 8.91 -27.63 13.31
C THR A 61 7.74 -27.19 14.19
N ALA A 62 7.32 -25.93 14.11
CA ALA A 62 6.14 -25.44 14.81
C ALA A 62 4.87 -26.05 14.19
N ASP A 63 4.04 -26.68 15.02
CA ASP A 63 2.78 -27.32 14.65
C ASP A 63 1.55 -26.50 15.07
N ASP A 64 1.75 -25.37 15.75
CA ASP A 64 0.73 -24.44 16.23
C ASP A 64 0.57 -23.20 15.33
N VAL A 65 0.95 -23.31 14.05
CA VAL A 65 0.89 -22.22 13.08
C VAL A 65 -0.46 -22.18 12.37
N LYS A 66 -1.05 -20.99 12.29
CA LYS A 66 -2.22 -20.69 11.44
C LYS A 66 -1.86 -19.78 10.28
N ILE A 67 -2.74 -19.74 9.27
CA ILE A 67 -2.71 -18.67 8.26
C ILE A 67 -3.63 -17.55 8.74
N GLU A 68 -3.07 -16.37 8.93
CA GLU A 68 -3.83 -15.14 9.12
C GLU A 68 -3.93 -14.38 7.80
N GLY A 69 -4.96 -13.55 7.67
CA GLY A 69 -5.14 -12.73 6.50
C GLY A 69 -6.16 -11.63 6.71
N ALA A 70 -6.11 -10.65 5.81
CA ALA A 70 -7.00 -9.51 5.80
C ALA A 70 -7.34 -9.12 4.36
N ARG A 71 -8.41 -8.33 4.21
CA ARG A 71 -8.88 -7.82 2.93
C ARG A 71 -9.04 -6.31 3.02
N LEU A 72 -8.33 -5.59 2.16
CA LEU A 72 -8.57 -4.18 1.89
C LEU A 72 -9.51 -4.09 0.68
N LYS A 73 -10.68 -3.48 0.88
CA LYS A 73 -11.61 -3.24 -0.22
C LYS A 73 -11.06 -2.14 -1.13
N LYS A 74 -11.30 -2.27 -2.43
CA LYS A 74 -10.97 -1.21 -3.40
C LYS A 74 -11.55 0.13 -2.94
N GLY A 75 -10.67 1.12 -2.74
CA GLY A 75 -11.05 2.49 -2.36
C GLY A 75 -11.38 2.71 -0.88
N ALA A 76 -11.04 1.76 -0.01
CA ALA A 76 -11.04 1.95 1.43
C ALA A 76 -9.99 2.98 1.88
#